data_AF-A0A9R1H4P6-F1
#
_entry.id   AF-A0A9R1H4P6-F1
#
_cell.length_a   1.000
_cell.length_b   1.000
_cell.length_c   1.000
_cell.angle_alpha   90.00
_cell.angle_beta   90.00
_cell.angle_gamma   90.00
#
_symmetry.space_group_name_H-M   'P 1'
#
loop_
_entity.id
_entity.type
_entity.pdbx_description
1 polymer ?
#
loop_
_entity_poly.entity_id
_entity_poly.type
_entity_poly.pdbx_seq_one_letter_code
_entity_poly.pdbx_strand_id
1 'polypeptide(L)'
;MSHQLQVLLGPRQTYTGAMEKDSGDDRISTLPSDIVVNILDRLDFREVARTSILSRRWCQLSCKVSRLIINAQPDGVSTSNISDGDLVRINAAALEATKSLLARRCPGEDTIRLLSTTFYLRGDVPISIGHTVGSAMTTHKIEKAEFTVLTVKKRRQCTLDDVLNYGTQFVSFFNECLNAFTGLTRLYMENLRFVESDFVSNIFVTCKRLKYLGFFNCDTQNHLTLQVEHAQLSELSMVNCRFYKVKLKWLPKLTRTTFTYWMAFEELPLSFGHVPLLDFLNLTNVGLSRHKMVVLSTLLCETHIQELHLGFKCEKIWVQPECLSERLASAFHRLRIVSLVSIPEGSDLTWTIFILEAAPSLEELYMLVIDHPCEMIMDKKRRMELSLSEMKGVKWESPRSNFKHRHLAKLIIFCFVNCMVSHVRRVMKAAVNLKDVYLYDRLACSKCKHMAIFKPDRLPRAKKKLDAMKKLLTQGIESAPRIHLLTDCEMEADHAARVTGYLCS
;
A
#
# COMPACT_ATOMS: atom_id res chain seq x y z
N MET A 1 -30.46 -5.27 -25.63
CA MET A 1 -29.01 -5.02 -25.79
C MET A 1 -28.86 -3.88 -26.80
N SER A 2 -28.57 -2.66 -26.35
CA SER A 2 -28.24 -1.58 -27.29
C SER A 2 -26.80 -1.78 -27.80
N HIS A 3 -26.58 -1.39 -29.05
CA HIS A 3 -25.35 -1.56 -29.86
C HIS A 3 -24.06 -0.95 -29.28
N GLN A 4 -24.05 -0.47 -28.03
CA GLN A 4 -23.00 0.41 -27.48
C GLN A 4 -22.21 -0.16 -26.29
N LEU A 5 -22.53 -1.37 -25.80
CA LEU A 5 -21.69 -2.11 -24.83
C LEU A 5 -20.37 -2.64 -25.45
N GLN A 6 -20.17 -2.47 -26.76
CA GLN A 6 -19.01 -2.98 -27.49
C GLN A 6 -17.71 -2.24 -27.18
N VAL A 7 -17.78 -1.00 -26.67
CA VAL A 7 -16.61 -0.19 -26.31
C VAL A 7 -15.86 -0.75 -25.09
N LEU A 8 -16.57 -1.45 -24.19
CA LEU A 8 -15.99 -2.14 -23.04
C LEU A 8 -15.43 -3.54 -23.36
N LEU A 9 -15.66 -4.08 -24.56
CA LEU A 9 -15.36 -5.49 -24.83
C LEU A 9 -14.01 -5.75 -25.50
N GLY A 10 -13.27 -4.71 -25.90
CA GLY A 10 -12.07 -4.85 -26.73
C GLY A 10 -12.40 -5.41 -28.13
N PRO A 11 -11.43 -5.45 -29.06
CA PRO A 11 -11.68 -6.00 -30.40
C PRO A 11 -12.08 -7.48 -30.30
N ARG A 12 -13.11 -7.87 -31.06
CA ARG A 12 -13.50 -9.27 -31.25
C ARG A 12 -12.29 -10.04 -31.80
N GLN A 13 -11.75 -10.98 -31.04
CA GLN A 13 -10.95 -12.04 -31.63
C GLN A 13 -11.91 -12.94 -32.41
N THR A 14 -11.92 -12.81 -33.73
CA THR A 14 -12.59 -13.76 -34.62
C THR A 14 -11.76 -15.04 -34.65
N TYR A 15 -12.05 -15.97 -33.77
CA TYR A 15 -11.66 -17.36 -33.96
C TYR A 15 -12.55 -17.97 -35.04
N THR A 16 -12.08 -17.98 -36.28
CA THR A 16 -12.62 -18.86 -37.33
C THR A 16 -12.07 -20.26 -37.10
N GLY A 17 -12.60 -20.94 -36.08
CA GLY A 17 -12.48 -22.38 -35.90
C GLY A 17 -13.85 -22.99 -36.19
N ALA A 18 -13.90 -23.98 -37.07
CA ALA A 18 -15.11 -24.73 -37.37
C ALA A 18 -15.76 -25.23 -36.07
N MET A 19 -17.05 -24.92 -35.87
CA MET A 19 -17.83 -25.45 -34.76
C MET A 19 -18.07 -26.95 -34.98
N GLU A 20 -17.19 -27.79 -34.46
CA GLU A 20 -17.58 -29.11 -34.02
C GLU A 20 -18.53 -28.95 -32.83
N LYS A 21 -19.75 -29.46 -32.97
CA LYS A 21 -20.76 -29.54 -31.92
C LYS A 21 -20.31 -30.64 -30.95
N ASP A 22 -19.38 -30.31 -30.06
CA ASP A 22 -19.13 -31.16 -28.90
C ASP A 22 -20.35 -31.04 -27.98
N SER A 23 -21.14 -32.11 -27.89
CA SER A 23 -22.27 -32.22 -26.97
C SER A 23 -21.78 -32.46 -25.54
N GLY A 24 -20.84 -31.63 -25.10
CA GLY A 24 -20.39 -31.55 -23.72
C GLY A 24 -21.54 -31.04 -22.87
N ASP A 25 -22.10 -31.92 -22.05
CA ASP A 25 -23.17 -31.63 -21.09
C ASP A 25 -22.83 -30.34 -20.31
N ASP A 26 -23.69 -29.32 -20.35
CA ASP A 26 -23.47 -28.03 -19.66
C ASP A 26 -23.65 -28.20 -18.15
N ARG A 27 -22.65 -28.81 -17.53
CA ARG A 27 -22.63 -29.14 -16.11
C ARG A 27 -22.66 -27.89 -15.24
N ILE A 28 -22.17 -26.74 -15.71
CA ILE A 28 -22.16 -25.50 -14.92
C ILE A 28 -23.57 -24.94 -14.80
N SER A 29 -24.36 -24.95 -15.88
CA SER A 29 -25.77 -24.55 -15.82
C SER A 29 -26.65 -25.50 -15.00
N THR A 30 -26.18 -26.69 -14.64
CA THR A 30 -26.88 -27.60 -13.71
C THR A 30 -26.66 -27.28 -12.23
N LEU A 31 -25.64 -26.48 -11.90
CA LEU A 31 -25.33 -26.14 -10.50
C LEU A 31 -26.48 -25.38 -9.83
N PRO A 32 -26.63 -25.49 -8.49
CA PRO A 32 -27.54 -24.64 -7.72
C PRO A 32 -27.25 -23.14 -7.90
N SER A 33 -28.30 -22.31 -7.85
CA SER A 33 -28.21 -20.88 -8.13
C SER A 33 -27.27 -20.12 -7.20
N ASP A 34 -27.22 -20.50 -5.93
CA ASP A 34 -26.31 -19.97 -4.91
C ASP A 34 -24.83 -20.25 -5.23
N ILE A 35 -24.53 -21.43 -5.76
CA ILE A 35 -23.17 -21.79 -6.19
C ILE A 35 -22.76 -20.98 -7.41
N VAL A 36 -23.64 -20.83 -8.40
CA VAL A 36 -23.37 -20.01 -9.59
C VAL A 36 -23.15 -18.54 -9.20
N VAL A 37 -23.97 -17.99 -8.29
CA VAL A 37 -23.77 -16.62 -7.77
C VAL A 37 -22.44 -16.51 -7.02
N ASN A 38 -22.03 -17.52 -6.25
CA ASN A 38 -20.71 -17.52 -5.60
C ASN A 38 -19.56 -17.50 -6.61
N ILE A 39 -19.69 -18.21 -7.72
CA ILE A 39 -18.71 -18.18 -8.82
C ILE A 39 -18.67 -16.80 -9.44
N LEU A 40 -19.84 -16.23 -9.78
CA LEU A 40 -19.95 -14.88 -10.36
C LEU A 40 -19.38 -13.80 -9.43
N ASP A 41 -19.54 -13.92 -8.11
CA ASP A 41 -18.99 -13.00 -7.09
C ASP A 41 -17.44 -12.97 -7.04
N ARG A 42 -16.78 -13.91 -7.72
CA ARG A 42 -15.31 -13.98 -7.84
C ARG A 42 -14.80 -13.47 -9.19
N LEU A 43 -15.68 -13.23 -10.15
CA LEU A 43 -15.33 -12.71 -11.47
C LEU A 43 -15.30 -11.17 -11.43
N ASP A 44 -14.52 -10.58 -12.34
CA ASP A 44 -14.67 -9.15 -12.60
C ASP A 44 -16.03 -8.88 -13.27
N PHE A 45 -16.49 -7.64 -13.16
CA PHE A 45 -17.80 -7.29 -13.69
C PHE A 45 -17.92 -7.48 -15.21
N ARG A 46 -16.84 -7.29 -15.98
CA ARG A 46 -16.87 -7.46 -17.43
C ARG A 46 -17.16 -8.92 -17.78
N GLU A 47 -16.55 -9.85 -17.07
CA GLU A 47 -16.82 -11.29 -17.19
C GLU A 47 -18.23 -11.65 -16.70
N VAL A 48 -18.70 -11.08 -15.59
CA VAL A 48 -20.10 -11.26 -15.15
C VAL A 48 -21.07 -10.80 -16.23
N ALA A 49 -20.85 -9.62 -16.84
CA ALA A 49 -21.68 -9.11 -17.92
C ALA A 49 -21.64 -10.02 -19.16
N ARG A 50 -20.48 -10.57 -19.51
CA ARG A 50 -20.33 -11.57 -20.59
C ARG A 50 -21.06 -12.87 -20.30
N THR A 51 -21.10 -13.32 -19.06
CA THR A 51 -21.85 -14.54 -18.69
C THR A 51 -23.36 -14.32 -18.73
N SER A 52 -23.82 -13.07 -18.50
CA SER A 52 -25.25 -12.73 -18.47
C SER A 52 -25.99 -12.96 -19.81
N ILE A 53 -25.25 -13.02 -20.93
CA ILE A 53 -25.82 -13.27 -22.27
C ILE A 53 -25.92 -14.76 -22.62
N LEU A 54 -25.39 -15.66 -21.78
CA LEU A 54 -25.38 -17.10 -22.07
C LEU A 54 -26.78 -17.72 -22.02
N SER A 55 -27.60 -17.35 -21.03
CA SER A 55 -29.00 -17.76 -20.97
C SER A 55 -29.83 -16.84 -20.05
N ARG A 56 -31.16 -17.00 -20.06
CA ARG A 56 -32.07 -16.27 -19.16
C ARG A 56 -31.72 -16.49 -17.69
N ARG A 57 -31.30 -17.69 -17.32
CA ARG A 57 -30.89 -18.03 -15.95
C ARG A 57 -29.65 -17.24 -15.54
N TRP A 58 -28.61 -17.23 -16.38
CA TRP A 58 -27.38 -16.49 -16.09
C TRP A 58 -27.61 -14.97 -16.03
N CYS A 59 -28.50 -14.45 -16.87
CA CYS A 59 -28.93 -13.05 -16.79
C CYS A 59 -29.55 -12.73 -15.41
N GLN A 60 -30.50 -13.54 -14.94
CA GLN A 60 -31.13 -13.36 -13.63
C GLN A 60 -30.13 -13.49 -12.47
N LEU A 61 -29.24 -14.48 -12.52
CA LEU A 61 -28.23 -14.69 -11.47
C LEU A 61 -27.18 -13.58 -11.43
N SER A 62 -26.81 -13.01 -12.57
CA SER A 62 -25.90 -11.85 -12.62
C SER A 62 -26.45 -10.63 -11.86
N CYS A 63 -27.78 -10.52 -11.72
CA CYS A 63 -28.41 -9.45 -10.96
C CYS A 63 -28.32 -9.67 -9.44
N LYS A 64 -28.00 -10.88 -8.97
CA LYS A 64 -27.90 -11.25 -7.55
C LYS A 64 -26.50 -11.16 -6.95
N VAL A 65 -25.49 -10.86 -7.77
CA VAL A 65 -24.08 -10.77 -7.37
C VAL A 65 -23.90 -9.80 -6.19
N SER A 66 -23.25 -10.17 -5.11
CA SER A 66 -23.14 -9.32 -3.92
C SER A 66 -22.03 -8.26 -4.02
N ARG A 67 -21.11 -8.43 -4.98
CA ARG A 67 -19.93 -7.57 -5.18
C ARG A 67 -19.93 -6.92 -6.57
N LEU A 68 -20.14 -5.61 -6.60
CA LEU A 68 -20.13 -4.80 -7.81
C LEU A 68 -18.84 -3.99 -7.87
N ILE A 69 -17.87 -4.43 -8.68
CA ILE A 69 -16.59 -3.76 -8.86
C ILE A 69 -16.51 -3.22 -10.29
N ILE A 70 -16.55 -1.91 -10.42
CA ILE A 70 -16.60 -1.21 -11.69
C ILE A 70 -15.30 -0.42 -11.82
N ASN A 71 -14.38 -0.93 -12.64
CA ASN A 71 -13.07 -0.33 -12.81
C ASN A 71 -12.93 0.34 -14.17
N ALA A 72 -12.85 1.67 -14.17
CA ALA A 72 -12.56 2.44 -15.39
C ALA A 72 -11.06 2.41 -15.76
N GLN A 73 -10.18 1.92 -14.90
CA GLN A 73 -8.77 1.80 -15.22
C GLN A 73 -8.52 0.61 -16.16
N PRO A 74 -7.94 0.80 -17.35
CA PRO A 74 -7.66 -0.30 -18.27
C PRO A 74 -6.52 -1.19 -17.76
N ASP A 75 -6.69 -2.51 -17.88
CA ASP A 75 -5.69 -3.48 -17.46
C ASP A 75 -4.41 -3.36 -18.29
N GLY A 76 -3.26 -3.26 -17.62
CA GLY A 76 -1.94 -3.34 -18.25
C GLY A 76 -1.54 -2.18 -19.17
N VAL A 77 -2.36 -1.13 -19.32
CA VAL A 77 -2.06 0.02 -20.21
C VAL A 77 -1.64 1.24 -19.41
N SER A 78 -0.51 1.85 -19.78
CA SER A 78 -0.14 3.16 -19.22
C SER A 78 -1.12 4.23 -19.70
N THR A 79 -1.79 4.88 -18.76
CA THR A 79 -2.72 5.99 -19.02
C THR A 79 -2.09 7.19 -19.70
N SER A 80 -0.75 7.26 -19.77
CA SER A 80 0.00 8.35 -20.38
C SER A 80 -0.27 8.56 -21.88
N ASN A 81 -0.82 7.56 -22.57
CA ASN A 81 -1.09 7.62 -24.01
C ASN A 81 -2.59 7.68 -24.34
N ILE A 82 -3.46 7.75 -23.33
CA ILE A 82 -4.91 7.79 -23.52
C ILE A 82 -5.32 9.25 -23.74
N SER A 83 -6.05 9.51 -24.83
CA SER A 83 -6.52 10.88 -25.10
C SER A 83 -7.57 11.30 -24.08
N ASP A 84 -7.73 12.60 -23.90
CA ASP A 84 -8.72 13.12 -22.97
C ASP A 84 -10.16 12.67 -23.30
N GLY A 85 -10.50 12.65 -24.60
CA GLY A 85 -11.79 12.16 -25.07
C GLY A 85 -11.99 10.66 -24.83
N ASP A 86 -10.93 9.85 -24.84
CA ASP A 86 -11.01 8.44 -24.48
C ASP A 86 -11.34 8.26 -22.99
N LEU A 87 -10.78 9.07 -22.10
CA LEU A 87 -11.07 8.99 -20.67
C LEU A 87 -12.51 9.36 -20.35
N VAL A 88 -13.07 10.37 -21.04
CA VAL A 88 -14.49 10.68 -20.94
C VAL A 88 -15.35 9.49 -21.39
N ARG A 89 -15.00 8.83 -22.50
CA ARG A 89 -15.71 7.63 -22.97
C ARG A 89 -15.58 6.44 -22.00
N ILE A 90 -14.40 6.24 -21.42
CA ILE A 90 -14.12 5.23 -20.40
C ILE A 90 -15.00 5.47 -19.16
N ASN A 91 -15.04 6.71 -18.67
CA ASN A 91 -15.91 7.09 -17.56
C ASN A 91 -17.40 6.90 -17.92
N ALA A 92 -17.82 7.29 -19.12
CA ALA A 92 -19.21 7.13 -19.57
C ALA A 92 -19.60 5.64 -19.62
N ALA A 93 -18.69 4.78 -20.08
CA ALA A 93 -18.90 3.34 -20.05
C ALA A 93 -19.00 2.79 -18.62
N ALA A 94 -18.18 3.29 -17.68
CA ALA A 94 -18.28 2.94 -16.26
C ALA A 94 -19.60 3.42 -15.64
N LEU A 95 -20.06 4.63 -15.98
CA LEU A 95 -21.36 5.15 -15.56
C LEU A 95 -22.51 4.27 -16.06
N GLU A 96 -22.55 3.96 -17.36
CA GLU A 96 -23.61 3.16 -17.95
C GLU A 96 -23.61 1.72 -17.42
N ALA A 97 -22.43 1.16 -17.14
CA ALA A 97 -22.30 -0.10 -16.41
C ALA A 97 -22.92 -0.01 -15.01
N THR A 98 -22.61 1.06 -14.27
CA THR A 98 -23.14 1.31 -12.92
C THR A 98 -24.66 1.42 -12.93
N LYS A 99 -25.23 2.26 -13.81
CA LYS A 99 -26.68 2.40 -13.96
C LYS A 99 -27.34 1.08 -14.34
N SER A 100 -26.80 0.40 -15.36
CA SER A 100 -27.36 -0.86 -15.86
C SER A 100 -27.37 -1.95 -14.80
N LEU A 101 -26.35 -2.00 -13.94
CA LEU A 101 -26.24 -2.97 -12.86
C LEU A 101 -27.28 -2.75 -11.76
N LEU A 102 -27.44 -1.48 -11.36
CA LEU A 102 -28.35 -1.11 -10.29
C LEU A 102 -29.82 -1.21 -10.74
N ALA A 103 -30.12 -0.78 -11.97
CA ALA A 103 -31.47 -0.81 -12.52
C ALA A 103 -32.04 -2.23 -12.71
N ARG A 104 -31.18 -3.25 -12.84
CA ARG A 104 -31.62 -4.65 -12.99
C ARG A 104 -31.95 -5.32 -11.66
N ARG A 105 -31.70 -4.66 -10.53
CA ARG A 105 -31.94 -5.24 -9.20
C ARG A 105 -33.32 -4.87 -8.70
N CYS A 106 -33.96 -5.84 -8.03
CA CYS A 106 -35.11 -5.57 -7.20
C CYS A 106 -34.66 -4.79 -5.95
N PRO A 107 -35.21 -3.59 -5.69
CA PRO A 107 -34.94 -2.87 -4.45
C PRO A 107 -35.32 -3.72 -3.23
N GLY A 108 -34.44 -3.77 -2.22
CA GLY A 108 -34.72 -4.43 -0.94
C GLY A 108 -34.53 -5.95 -0.86
N GLU A 109 -34.40 -6.68 -1.97
CA GLU A 109 -34.24 -8.15 -1.95
C GLU A 109 -32.79 -8.58 -1.67
N ASP A 110 -31.84 -8.12 -2.48
CA ASP A 110 -30.45 -8.57 -2.44
C ASP A 110 -29.52 -7.51 -1.85
N THR A 111 -28.82 -7.85 -0.76
CA THR A 111 -27.84 -6.95 -0.13
C THR A 111 -26.59 -6.81 -1.01
N ILE A 112 -26.19 -5.58 -1.31
CA ILE A 112 -24.93 -5.29 -1.99
C ILE A 112 -23.85 -5.18 -0.91
N ARG A 113 -23.02 -6.23 -0.80
CA ARG A 113 -21.90 -6.27 0.16
C ARG A 113 -20.81 -5.28 -0.19
N LEU A 114 -20.60 -5.03 -1.48
CA LEU A 114 -19.60 -4.07 -1.98
C LEU A 114 -20.08 -3.41 -3.28
N LEU A 115 -20.11 -2.08 -3.29
CA LEU A 115 -20.20 -1.26 -4.50
C LEU A 115 -18.93 -0.42 -4.61
N SER A 116 -18.03 -0.79 -5.52
CA SER A 116 -16.75 -0.12 -5.71
C SER A 116 -16.67 0.44 -7.12
N THR A 117 -16.42 1.75 -7.24
CA THR A 117 -16.29 2.43 -8.53
C THR A 117 -14.95 3.16 -8.60
N THR A 118 -14.17 2.84 -9.63
CA THR A 118 -12.95 3.55 -10.00
C THR A 118 -13.23 4.36 -11.25
N PHE A 119 -12.93 5.65 -11.23
CA PHE A 119 -13.16 6.57 -12.36
C PHE A 119 -12.15 7.70 -12.37
N TYR A 120 -12.01 8.35 -13.53
CA TYR A 120 -11.14 9.51 -13.68
C TYR A 120 -11.90 10.80 -13.37
N LEU A 121 -11.25 11.75 -12.72
CA LEU A 121 -11.80 13.07 -12.49
C LEU A 121 -11.69 13.91 -13.77
N ARG A 122 -12.63 13.67 -14.70
CA ARG A 122 -12.69 14.35 -16.00
C ARG A 122 -14.12 14.48 -16.51
N GLY A 123 -14.47 15.72 -16.92
CA GLY A 123 -15.81 16.08 -17.37
C GLY A 123 -16.85 15.95 -16.25
N ASP A 124 -18.13 15.89 -16.61
CA ASP A 124 -19.24 15.85 -15.64
C ASP A 124 -19.67 14.42 -15.27
N VAL A 125 -19.05 13.41 -15.88
CA VAL A 125 -19.36 12.01 -15.64
C VAL A 125 -19.13 11.58 -14.17
N PRO A 126 -18.08 12.03 -13.45
CA PRO A 126 -17.91 11.75 -12.03
C PRO A 126 -19.12 12.14 -11.18
N ILE A 127 -19.72 13.32 -11.44
CA ILE A 127 -20.93 13.79 -10.75
C ILE A 127 -22.10 12.84 -11.02
N SER A 128 -22.29 12.43 -12.28
CA SER A 128 -23.32 11.44 -12.63
C SER A 128 -23.12 10.09 -11.96
N ILE A 129 -21.85 9.63 -11.82
CA ILE A 129 -21.51 8.42 -11.06
C ILE A 129 -21.90 8.61 -9.59
N GLY A 130 -21.52 9.73 -8.99
CA GLY A 130 -21.86 10.07 -7.60
C GLY A 130 -23.36 10.08 -7.35
N HIS A 131 -24.16 10.74 -8.20
CA HIS A 131 -25.63 10.71 -8.09
C HIS A 131 -26.20 9.30 -8.23
N THR A 132 -25.66 8.50 -9.16
CA THR A 132 -26.10 7.11 -9.37
C THR A 132 -25.84 6.27 -8.11
N VAL A 133 -24.64 6.38 -7.54
CA VAL A 133 -24.26 5.66 -6.31
C VAL A 133 -25.03 6.17 -5.09
N GLY A 134 -25.21 7.49 -4.96
CA GLY A 134 -26.02 8.08 -3.90
C GLY A 134 -27.47 7.61 -3.95
N SER A 135 -28.06 7.54 -5.15
CA SER A 135 -29.41 6.99 -5.36
C SER A 135 -29.48 5.50 -5.07
N ALA A 136 -28.41 4.75 -5.37
CA ALA A 136 -28.33 3.34 -5.04
C ALA A 136 -28.32 3.11 -3.53
N MET A 137 -27.66 3.97 -2.76
CA MET A 137 -27.60 3.87 -1.30
C MET A 137 -28.95 4.13 -0.62
N THR A 138 -29.85 4.87 -1.27
CA THR A 138 -31.21 5.12 -0.74
C THR A 138 -32.19 4.01 -1.12
N THR A 139 -31.98 3.34 -2.25
CA THR A 139 -32.89 2.32 -2.81
C THR A 139 -32.47 0.88 -2.50
N HIS A 140 -31.19 0.65 -2.28
CA HIS A 140 -30.63 -0.68 -2.00
C HIS A 140 -29.88 -0.70 -0.66
N LYS A 141 -29.86 -1.88 -0.03
CA LYS A 141 -29.03 -2.10 1.17
C LYS A 141 -27.58 -2.30 0.74
N ILE A 142 -26.76 -1.26 0.94
CA ILE A 142 -25.32 -1.25 0.62
C ILE A 142 -24.48 -1.27 1.90
N GLU A 143 -23.72 -2.35 2.09
CA GLU A 143 -22.84 -2.52 3.27
C GLU A 143 -21.56 -1.68 3.14
N LYS A 144 -20.91 -1.75 1.97
CA LYS A 144 -19.68 -1.03 1.65
C LYS A 144 -19.81 -0.32 0.32
N ALA A 145 -19.44 0.95 0.31
CA ALA A 145 -19.37 1.76 -0.88
C ALA A 145 -18.00 2.43 -0.96
N GLU A 146 -17.39 2.38 -2.14
CA GLU A 146 -16.00 2.78 -2.32
C GLU A 146 -15.80 3.60 -3.58
N PHE A 147 -15.11 4.72 -3.43
CA PHE A 147 -14.62 5.52 -4.54
C PHE A 147 -13.10 5.47 -4.62
N THR A 148 -12.62 5.20 -5.83
CA THR A 148 -11.22 5.40 -6.22
C THR A 148 -11.19 6.46 -7.32
N VAL A 149 -10.82 7.69 -6.95
CA VAL A 149 -10.80 8.84 -7.84
C VAL A 149 -9.39 9.01 -8.41
N LEU A 150 -9.26 8.75 -9.70
CA LEU A 150 -7.99 8.84 -10.44
C LEU A 150 -7.90 10.16 -11.20
N THR A 151 -6.69 10.60 -11.52
CA THR A 151 -6.49 11.76 -12.41
C THR A 151 -5.91 11.34 -13.75
N VAL A 152 -6.15 12.16 -14.78
CA VAL A 152 -5.69 11.88 -16.15
C VAL A 152 -4.16 11.73 -16.21
N LYS A 153 -3.45 12.72 -15.65
CA LYS A 153 -2.00 12.72 -15.61
C LYS A 153 -1.49 11.97 -14.38
N LYS A 154 -0.40 11.22 -14.56
CA LYS A 154 0.35 10.63 -13.44
C LYS A 154 1.10 11.73 -12.71
N ARG A 155 1.36 11.53 -11.42
CA ARG A 155 2.11 12.46 -10.55
C ARG A 155 3.29 13.18 -11.21
N ARG A 156 4.18 12.45 -11.89
CA ARG A 156 5.42 13.02 -12.48
C ARG A 156 5.15 13.92 -13.70
N GLN A 157 3.95 13.88 -14.25
CA GLN A 157 3.50 14.61 -15.43
C GLN A 157 2.57 15.78 -15.07
N CYS A 158 2.09 15.85 -13.83
CA CYS A 158 1.21 16.93 -13.39
C CYS A 158 1.99 18.24 -13.20
N THR A 159 1.49 19.31 -13.79
CA THR A 159 1.87 20.68 -13.44
C THR A 159 1.11 21.15 -12.19
N LEU A 160 1.44 22.34 -11.69
CA LEU A 160 0.69 22.96 -10.60
C LEU A 160 -0.76 23.26 -11.00
N ASP A 161 -0.97 23.74 -12.22
CA ASP A 161 -2.30 24.04 -12.76
C ASP A 161 -3.15 22.78 -12.89
N ASP A 162 -2.54 21.65 -13.26
CA ASP A 162 -3.23 20.36 -13.32
C ASP A 162 -3.78 19.97 -11.95
N VAL A 163 -2.95 19.99 -10.89
CA VAL A 163 -3.40 19.58 -9.54
C VAL A 163 -4.41 20.54 -8.93
N LEU A 164 -4.33 21.83 -9.25
CA LEU A 164 -5.34 22.83 -8.87
C LEU A 164 -6.67 22.56 -9.59
N ASN A 165 -6.63 22.32 -10.90
CA ASN A 165 -7.81 22.01 -11.68
C ASN A 165 -8.49 20.71 -11.21
N TYR A 166 -7.71 19.67 -10.92
CA TYR A 166 -8.25 18.44 -10.32
C TYR A 166 -8.83 18.70 -8.92
N GLY A 167 -8.18 19.53 -8.10
CA GLY A 167 -8.73 19.96 -6.81
C GLY A 167 -10.12 20.60 -6.95
N THR A 168 -10.26 21.59 -7.84
CA THR A 168 -11.54 22.26 -8.12
C THR A 168 -12.62 21.29 -8.61
N GLN A 169 -12.28 20.40 -9.55
CA GLN A 169 -13.21 19.38 -10.04
C GLN A 169 -13.65 18.41 -8.92
N PHE A 170 -12.74 18.04 -8.01
CA PHE A 170 -13.07 17.17 -6.90
C PHE A 170 -14.00 17.87 -5.91
N VAL A 171 -13.74 19.14 -5.60
CA VAL A 171 -14.60 19.95 -4.71
C VAL A 171 -16.01 20.05 -5.31
N SER A 172 -16.13 20.34 -6.61
CA SER A 172 -17.42 20.35 -7.31
C SER A 172 -18.11 18.98 -7.21
N PHE A 173 -17.40 17.89 -7.53
CA PHE A 173 -17.92 16.53 -7.40
C PHE A 173 -18.41 16.21 -5.98
N PHE A 174 -17.64 16.59 -4.96
CA PHE A 174 -17.98 16.37 -3.56
C PHE A 174 -19.26 17.10 -3.16
N ASN A 175 -19.37 18.38 -3.52
CA ASN A 175 -20.50 19.23 -3.16
C ASN A 175 -21.80 18.80 -3.86
N GLU A 176 -21.73 18.35 -5.12
CA GLU A 176 -22.91 17.86 -5.86
C GLU A 176 -23.37 16.47 -5.38
N CYS A 177 -22.47 15.66 -4.79
CA CYS A 177 -22.72 14.25 -4.51
C CYS A 177 -22.74 13.90 -3.01
N LEU A 178 -23.11 14.82 -2.12
CA LEU A 178 -23.10 14.62 -0.66
C LEU A 178 -23.80 13.33 -0.20
N ASN A 179 -24.91 12.96 -0.84
CA ASN A 179 -25.63 11.71 -0.51
C ASN A 179 -24.79 10.46 -0.71
N ALA A 180 -23.90 10.44 -1.72
CA ALA A 180 -22.95 9.35 -1.89
C ALA A 180 -21.85 9.40 -0.82
N PHE A 181 -21.24 10.56 -0.61
CA PHE A 181 -20.12 10.74 0.33
C PHE A 181 -20.49 10.41 1.78
N THR A 182 -21.72 10.74 2.22
CA THR A 182 -22.21 10.38 3.56
C THR A 182 -22.30 8.86 3.78
N GLY A 183 -22.51 8.08 2.71
CA GLY A 183 -22.60 6.62 2.73
C GLY A 183 -21.27 5.89 2.49
N LEU A 184 -20.21 6.58 2.07
CA LEU A 184 -18.94 5.95 1.70
C LEU A 184 -18.24 5.27 2.89
N THR A 185 -17.67 4.11 2.62
CA THR A 185 -16.80 3.37 3.54
C THR A 185 -15.33 3.44 3.15
N ARG A 186 -15.01 3.73 1.89
CA ARG A 186 -13.63 3.88 1.39
C ARG A 186 -13.54 5.01 0.38
N LEU A 187 -12.56 5.88 0.55
CA LEU A 187 -12.24 6.94 -0.39
C LEU A 187 -10.73 6.95 -0.66
N TYR A 188 -10.34 6.89 -1.92
CA TYR A 188 -8.98 7.12 -2.39
C TYR A 188 -8.98 8.22 -3.43
N MET A 189 -8.01 9.12 -3.34
CA MET A 189 -7.85 10.25 -4.26
C MET A 189 -6.38 10.50 -4.56
N GLU A 190 -6.10 11.01 -5.76
CA GLU A 190 -4.75 11.36 -6.17
C GLU A 190 -4.61 12.72 -6.85
N ASN A 191 -3.42 13.32 -6.73
CA ASN A 191 -2.98 14.50 -7.49
C ASN A 191 -3.90 15.73 -7.33
N LEU A 192 -4.37 16.00 -6.11
CA LEU A 192 -5.29 17.10 -5.81
C LEU A 192 -4.62 18.21 -5.00
N ARG A 193 -4.79 19.47 -5.42
CA ARG A 193 -4.46 20.64 -4.61
C ARG A 193 -5.73 21.36 -4.17
N PHE A 194 -5.98 21.39 -2.87
CA PHE A 194 -7.12 22.11 -2.30
C PHE A 194 -6.73 23.56 -2.00
N VAL A 195 -7.43 24.50 -2.64
CA VAL A 195 -7.27 25.95 -2.41
C VAL A 195 -7.67 26.28 -0.97
N GLU A 196 -8.87 25.85 -0.59
CA GLU A 196 -9.41 25.95 0.77
C GLU A 196 -8.87 24.80 1.62
N SER A 197 -7.98 25.13 2.56
CA SER A 197 -7.31 24.15 3.43
C SER A 197 -8.27 23.42 4.37
N ASP A 198 -9.38 24.05 4.75
CA ASP A 198 -10.44 23.50 5.58
C ASP A 198 -11.36 22.52 4.82
N PHE A 199 -11.33 22.53 3.48
CA PHE A 199 -12.10 21.56 2.69
C PHE A 199 -11.74 20.10 3.04
N VAL A 200 -10.47 19.81 3.33
CA VAL A 200 -10.05 18.45 3.73
C VAL A 200 -10.75 18.02 5.03
N SER A 201 -11.02 18.97 5.94
CA SER A 201 -11.81 18.72 7.16
C SER A 201 -13.26 18.35 6.84
N ASN A 202 -13.86 18.94 5.80
CA ASN A 202 -15.23 18.64 5.38
C ASN A 202 -15.39 17.17 4.93
N ILE A 203 -14.35 16.56 4.37
CA ILE A 203 -14.36 15.12 4.03
C ILE A 203 -14.61 14.28 5.29
N PHE A 204 -13.92 14.59 6.40
CA PHE A 204 -14.09 13.87 7.66
C PHE A 204 -15.45 14.13 8.31
N VAL A 205 -15.99 15.35 8.19
CA VAL A 205 -17.30 15.69 8.75
C VAL A 205 -18.45 15.03 7.99
N THR A 206 -18.38 15.02 6.66
CA THR A 206 -19.44 14.50 5.79
C THR A 206 -19.43 12.98 5.72
N CYS A 207 -18.26 12.34 5.58
CA CYS A 207 -18.14 10.91 5.32
C CYS A 207 -18.22 10.04 6.60
N LYS A 208 -19.31 10.12 7.36
CA LYS A 208 -19.43 9.54 8.71
C LYS A 208 -19.22 8.01 8.80
N ARG A 209 -19.36 7.28 7.69
CA ARG A 209 -19.16 5.82 7.61
C ARG A 209 -17.76 5.41 7.15
N LEU A 210 -16.87 6.37 6.89
CA LEU A 210 -15.57 6.13 6.28
C LEU A 210 -14.68 5.28 7.20
N LYS A 211 -14.19 4.17 6.65
CA LYS A 211 -13.26 3.24 7.30
C LYS A 211 -11.84 3.37 6.73
N TYR A 212 -11.72 3.70 5.45
CA TYR A 212 -10.44 3.94 4.79
C TYR A 212 -10.44 5.30 4.10
N LEU A 213 -9.37 6.08 4.30
CA LEU A 213 -9.08 7.29 3.55
C LEU A 213 -7.64 7.27 3.03
N GLY A 214 -7.47 7.44 1.72
CA GLY A 214 -6.17 7.48 1.05
C GLY A 214 -5.96 8.75 0.26
N PHE A 215 -4.83 9.41 0.50
CA PHE A 215 -4.34 10.54 -0.29
C PHE A 215 -3.03 10.15 -0.97
N PHE A 216 -2.95 10.39 -2.27
CA PHE A 216 -1.70 10.25 -3.02
C PHE A 216 -1.36 11.57 -3.72
N ASN A 217 -0.22 12.16 -3.42
CA ASN A 217 0.22 13.42 -4.02
C ASN A 217 -0.83 14.55 -3.88
N CYS A 218 -1.41 14.70 -2.68
CA CYS A 218 -2.36 15.78 -2.38
C CYS A 218 -1.72 16.87 -1.51
N ASP A 219 -2.11 18.12 -1.72
CA ASP A 219 -1.68 19.24 -0.90
C ASP A 219 -2.77 20.30 -0.67
N THR A 220 -2.50 21.22 0.24
CA THR A 220 -3.33 22.41 0.52
C THR A 220 -2.54 23.65 0.17
N GLN A 221 -3.21 24.73 -0.27
CA GLN A 221 -2.53 25.98 -0.58
C GLN A 221 -1.91 26.64 0.65
N ASN A 222 -2.60 26.58 1.79
CA ASN A 222 -2.17 27.18 3.05
C ASN A 222 -1.44 26.19 3.96
N HIS A 223 -0.57 26.72 4.83
CA HIS A 223 0.18 25.98 5.85
C HIS A 223 -0.63 25.70 7.12
N LEU A 224 -1.91 25.33 6.99
CA LEU A 224 -2.73 25.00 8.15
C LEU A 224 -2.43 23.60 8.68
N THR A 225 -2.56 23.45 10.00
CA THR A 225 -2.52 22.14 10.65
C THR A 225 -3.83 21.41 10.36
N LEU A 226 -3.76 20.28 9.66
CA LEU A 226 -4.87 19.37 9.45
C LEU A 226 -5.13 18.60 10.74
N GLN A 227 -6.24 18.92 11.40
CA GLN A 227 -6.72 18.17 12.56
C GLN A 227 -7.69 17.10 12.10
N VAL A 228 -7.38 15.84 12.42
CA VAL A 228 -8.18 14.69 12.00
C VAL A 228 -8.94 14.13 13.19
N GLU A 229 -10.27 14.15 13.09
CA GLU A 229 -11.20 13.56 14.05
C GLU A 229 -12.22 12.71 13.28
N HIS A 230 -12.31 11.42 13.60
CA HIS A 230 -13.26 10.52 12.94
C HIS A 230 -13.57 9.26 13.76
N ALA A 231 -14.86 9.00 14.03
CA ALA A 231 -15.27 7.91 14.91
C ALA A 231 -15.10 6.49 14.32
N GLN A 232 -15.11 6.37 12.99
CA GLN A 232 -15.16 5.06 12.30
C GLN A 232 -13.91 4.75 11.47
N LEU A 233 -12.96 5.68 11.36
CA LEU A 233 -11.82 5.52 10.46
C LEU A 233 -10.88 4.47 11.05
N SER A 234 -10.64 3.39 10.30
CA SER A 234 -9.75 2.30 10.68
C SER A 234 -8.39 2.37 10.02
N GLU A 235 -8.31 3.03 8.86
CA GLU A 235 -7.08 3.18 8.10
C GLU A 235 -6.96 4.55 7.45
N LEU A 236 -5.79 5.17 7.62
CA LEU A 236 -5.41 6.43 6.98
C LEU A 236 -4.09 6.26 6.24
N SER A 237 -4.08 6.58 4.95
CA SER A 237 -2.90 6.52 4.10
C SER A 237 -2.61 7.88 3.46
N MET A 238 -1.42 8.41 3.69
CA MET A 238 -0.93 9.65 3.09
C MET A 238 0.42 9.37 2.42
N VAL A 239 0.43 9.44 1.10
CA VAL A 239 1.59 9.12 0.26
C VAL A 239 1.94 10.33 -0.56
N ASN A 240 3.14 10.87 -0.37
CA ASN A 240 3.63 12.03 -1.10
C ASN A 240 2.77 13.30 -0.93
N CYS A 241 2.11 13.45 0.22
CA CYS A 241 1.25 14.61 0.51
C CYS A 241 2.05 15.80 1.06
N ARG A 242 1.55 17.03 0.85
CA ARG A 242 2.14 18.26 1.41
C ARG A 242 1.21 18.98 2.38
N PHE A 243 0.66 18.24 3.33
CA PHE A 243 -0.05 18.83 4.47
C PHE A 243 0.97 19.32 5.51
N TYR A 244 0.93 20.60 5.86
CA TYR A 244 1.95 21.25 6.69
C TYR A 244 2.18 20.56 8.03
N LYS A 245 1.10 20.23 8.74
CA LYS A 245 1.12 19.40 9.94
C LYS A 245 -0.16 18.60 10.02
N VAL A 246 -0.07 17.30 10.30
CA VAL A 246 -1.20 16.39 10.48
C VAL A 246 -1.26 15.96 11.94
N LYS A 247 -2.35 16.33 12.62
CA LYS A 247 -2.62 15.93 14.01
C LYS A 247 -3.78 14.96 14.04
N LEU A 248 -3.49 13.70 14.36
CA LEU A 248 -4.49 12.64 14.53
C LEU A 248 -5.15 12.78 15.90
N LYS A 249 -6.05 13.76 16.04
CA LYS A 249 -6.54 14.23 17.34
C LYS A 249 -7.44 13.22 18.04
N TRP A 250 -8.42 12.64 17.35
CA TRP A 250 -9.34 11.65 17.93
C TRP A 250 -9.81 10.63 16.89
N LEU A 251 -9.27 9.42 16.96
CA LEU A 251 -9.48 8.36 16.00
C LEU A 251 -9.54 7.00 16.74
N PRO A 252 -10.63 6.73 17.49
CA PRO A 252 -10.70 5.60 18.42
C PRO A 252 -10.64 4.23 17.75
N LYS A 253 -10.96 4.15 16.45
CA LYS A 253 -10.96 2.90 15.67
C LYS A 253 -9.79 2.74 14.71
N LEU A 254 -8.85 3.69 14.71
CA LEU A 254 -7.71 3.66 13.79
C LEU A 254 -6.76 2.54 14.18
N THR A 255 -6.58 1.59 13.27
CA THR A 255 -5.69 0.44 13.44
C THR A 255 -4.42 0.55 12.61
N ARG A 256 -4.47 1.28 11.48
CA ARG A 256 -3.38 1.34 10.51
C ARG A 256 -3.16 2.76 10.03
N THR A 257 -1.91 3.22 10.07
CA THR A 257 -1.52 4.50 9.48
C THR A 257 -0.32 4.33 8.58
N THR A 258 -0.40 4.87 7.36
CA THR A 258 0.73 4.96 6.43
C THR A 258 1.03 6.42 6.13
N PHE A 259 2.28 6.83 6.34
CA PHE A 259 2.75 8.18 6.05
C PHE A 259 4.09 8.11 5.33
N THR A 260 4.10 8.37 4.03
CA THR A 260 5.28 8.15 3.19
C THR A 260 5.58 9.36 2.30
N TYR A 261 6.85 9.60 2.01
CA TYR A 261 7.34 10.63 1.09
C TYR A 261 6.98 12.09 1.45
N TRP A 262 7.29 12.54 2.67
CA TRP A 262 7.06 13.94 3.10
C TRP A 262 8.11 14.95 2.61
N MET A 263 8.46 14.88 1.34
CA MET A 263 9.57 15.64 0.73
C MET A 263 9.49 17.16 0.91
N ALA A 264 8.31 17.71 1.20
CA ALA A 264 8.09 19.15 1.32
C ALA A 264 8.62 19.73 2.65
N PHE A 265 8.78 18.92 3.69
CA PHE A 265 9.03 19.39 5.06
C PHE A 265 10.34 18.85 5.62
N GLU A 266 11.01 19.66 6.43
CA GLU A 266 12.25 19.25 7.11
C GLU A 266 11.98 18.21 8.20
N GLU A 267 10.90 18.39 8.97
CA GLU A 267 10.48 17.48 10.03
C GLU A 267 9.31 16.62 9.58
N LEU A 268 9.10 15.46 10.24
CA LEU A 268 7.93 14.62 10.01
C LEU A 268 6.66 15.38 10.44
N PRO A 269 5.73 15.72 9.53
CA PRO A 269 4.56 16.53 9.84
C PRO A 269 3.41 15.68 10.41
N LEU A 270 3.71 14.75 11.34
CA LEU A 270 2.74 13.81 11.90
C LEU A 270 2.81 13.84 13.44
N SER A 271 1.65 13.87 14.08
CA SER A 271 1.52 13.74 15.53
C SER A 271 0.26 12.97 15.90
N PHE A 272 0.34 12.19 16.97
CA PHE A 272 -0.76 11.38 17.47
C PHE A 272 -1.41 12.05 18.68
N GLY A 273 -2.74 12.02 18.73
CA GLY A 273 -3.55 12.28 19.90
C GLY A 273 -4.20 10.98 20.37
N HIS A 274 -5.53 10.94 20.48
CA HIS A 274 -6.23 9.75 20.96
C HIS A 274 -6.42 8.69 19.86
N VAL A 275 -5.53 7.68 19.82
CA VAL A 275 -5.51 6.55 18.86
C VAL A 275 -5.30 5.18 19.56
N PRO A 276 -6.20 4.77 20.47
CA PRO A 276 -5.99 3.63 21.36
C PRO A 276 -5.83 2.25 20.67
N LEU A 277 -6.35 2.10 19.45
CA LEU A 277 -6.31 0.84 18.69
C LEU A 277 -5.22 0.82 17.61
N LEU A 278 -4.35 1.82 17.54
CA LEU A 278 -3.32 1.90 16.50
C LEU A 278 -2.32 0.76 16.70
N ASP A 279 -2.30 -0.14 15.73
CA ASP A 279 -1.54 -1.39 15.77
C ASP A 279 -0.37 -1.38 14.78
N PHE A 280 -0.57 -0.75 13.62
CA PHE A 280 0.40 -0.70 12.53
C PHE A 280 0.75 0.74 12.13
N LEU A 281 2.05 1.02 12.02
CA LEU A 281 2.57 2.26 11.47
C LEU A 281 3.61 2.00 10.37
N ASN A 282 3.40 2.62 9.20
CA ASN A 282 4.37 2.62 8.10
C ASN A 282 4.85 4.04 7.80
N LEU A 283 6.15 4.26 7.98
CA LEU A 283 6.85 5.50 7.66
C LEU A 283 7.92 5.24 6.60
N THR A 284 7.92 6.00 5.52
CA THR A 284 8.98 5.93 4.51
C THR A 284 9.46 7.33 4.13
N ASN A 285 10.76 7.57 4.26
CA ASN A 285 11.36 8.86 3.91
C ASN A 285 12.32 8.73 2.72
N VAL A 286 12.38 9.80 1.92
CA VAL A 286 13.34 9.94 0.82
C VAL A 286 14.75 10.28 1.31
N GLY A 287 14.88 10.92 2.47
CA GLY A 287 16.18 11.28 3.06
C GLY A 287 16.88 12.45 2.36
N LEU A 288 16.15 13.55 2.12
CA LEU A 288 16.75 14.80 1.64
C LEU A 288 17.76 15.36 2.65
N SER A 289 18.74 16.14 2.18
CA SER A 289 19.77 16.77 3.03
C SER A 289 19.16 17.55 4.19
N ARG A 290 18.15 18.37 3.88
CA ARG A 290 17.39 19.21 4.83
C ARG A 290 16.52 18.46 5.83
N HIS A 291 16.20 17.18 5.60
CA HIS A 291 15.32 16.46 6.52
C HIS A 291 16.00 16.28 7.89
N LYS A 292 15.33 16.64 8.97
CA LYS A 292 15.80 16.31 10.31
C LYS A 292 15.57 14.82 10.59
N MET A 293 16.40 14.26 11.46
CA MET A 293 16.19 12.90 11.92
C MET A 293 14.95 12.84 12.80
N VAL A 294 14.23 11.72 12.73
CA VAL A 294 13.03 11.48 13.52
C VAL A 294 13.40 10.74 14.79
N VAL A 295 13.10 11.36 15.93
CA VAL A 295 13.16 10.77 17.27
C VAL A 295 11.88 9.97 17.47
N LEU A 296 11.96 8.64 17.49
CA LEU A 296 10.77 7.79 17.50
C LEU A 296 10.05 7.82 18.85
N SER A 297 10.78 8.03 19.95
CA SER A 297 10.15 8.14 21.27
C SER A 297 9.22 9.36 21.39
N THR A 298 9.49 10.46 20.69
CA THR A 298 8.62 11.65 20.71
C THR A 298 7.38 11.47 19.84
N LEU A 299 7.48 10.68 18.77
CA LEU A 299 6.36 10.37 17.90
C LEU A 299 5.41 9.35 18.54
N LEU A 300 5.96 8.33 19.20
CA LEU A 300 5.22 7.12 19.58
C LEU A 300 4.86 7.01 21.06
N CYS A 301 5.25 7.99 21.90
CA CYS A 301 5.14 7.91 23.36
C CYS A 301 3.74 7.57 23.91
N GLU A 302 2.68 7.91 23.17
CA GLU A 302 1.28 7.70 23.55
C GLU A 302 0.57 6.66 22.66
N THR A 303 1.35 5.85 21.94
CA THR A 303 0.83 4.82 21.03
C THR A 303 1.17 3.42 21.54
N HIS A 304 0.43 2.43 21.06
CA HIS A 304 0.55 1.03 21.48
C HIS A 304 0.74 0.10 20.28
N ILE A 305 1.55 0.54 19.31
CA ILE A 305 1.78 -0.20 18.07
C ILE A 305 2.45 -1.55 18.31
N GLN A 306 2.05 -2.55 17.54
CA GLN A 306 2.67 -3.88 17.53
C GLN A 306 3.54 -4.10 16.29
N GLU A 307 3.25 -3.40 15.19
CA GLU A 307 3.98 -3.52 13.93
C GLU A 307 4.48 -2.15 13.43
N LEU A 308 5.79 -2.04 13.25
CA LEU A 308 6.45 -0.82 12.78
C LEU A 308 7.22 -1.06 11.49
N HIS A 309 6.89 -0.30 10.45
CA HIS A 309 7.55 -0.34 9.14
C HIS A 309 8.31 0.97 8.90
N LEU A 310 9.61 0.86 8.64
CA LEU A 310 10.51 1.98 8.39
C LEU A 310 11.19 1.80 7.03
N GLY A 311 10.81 2.65 6.07
CA GLY A 311 11.33 2.62 4.69
C GLY A 311 12.35 3.71 4.40
N PHE A 312 13.35 3.37 3.60
CA PHE A 312 14.44 4.25 3.19
C PHE A 312 14.50 4.33 1.65
N LYS A 313 14.91 5.47 1.08
CA LYS A 313 15.07 5.62 -0.39
C LYS A 313 16.41 6.25 -0.80
N CYS A 314 17.27 6.50 0.18
CA CYS A 314 18.66 6.93 0.01
C CYS A 314 19.48 6.49 1.23
N GLU A 315 20.80 6.72 1.16
CA GLU A 315 21.86 6.38 2.11
C GLU A 315 21.68 6.97 3.52
N LYS A 316 20.80 7.98 3.65
CA LYS A 316 20.48 8.61 4.93
C LYS A 316 19.51 7.76 5.74
N ILE A 317 20.01 7.28 6.88
CA ILE A 317 19.18 6.76 7.96
C ILE A 317 18.52 7.94 8.64
N TRP A 318 17.24 8.17 8.33
CA TRP A 318 16.47 9.31 8.82
C TRP A 318 15.89 9.09 10.22
N VAL A 319 16.03 7.89 10.78
CA VAL A 319 15.64 7.55 12.15
C VAL A 319 16.80 7.86 13.08
N GLN A 320 16.56 8.62 14.14
CA GLN A 320 17.56 8.90 15.16
C GLN A 320 17.62 7.75 16.16
N PRO A 321 18.75 7.03 16.28
CA PRO A 321 18.97 6.11 17.37
C PRO A 321 19.00 6.85 18.70
N GLU A 322 18.41 6.24 19.73
CA GLU A 322 18.22 6.85 21.03
C GLU A 322 18.70 5.89 22.13
N CYS A 323 19.28 6.46 23.19
CA CYS A 323 19.54 5.68 24.40
C CYS A 323 18.20 5.29 25.03
N LEU A 324 18.15 4.11 25.66
CA LEU A 324 16.94 3.64 26.32
C LEU A 324 16.50 4.62 27.41
N SER A 325 15.33 5.23 27.21
CA SER A 325 14.63 6.10 28.15
C SER A 325 13.27 5.51 28.49
N GLU A 326 12.63 5.98 29.56
CA GLU A 326 11.25 5.57 29.91
C GLU A 326 10.27 5.82 28.75
N ARG A 327 10.44 6.95 28.05
CA ARG A 327 9.59 7.32 26.90
C ARG A 327 9.76 6.35 25.74
N LEU A 328 11.00 6.01 25.40
CA LEU A 328 11.28 5.05 24.32
C LEU A 328 10.82 3.64 24.70
N ALA A 329 11.07 3.21 25.94
CA ALA A 329 10.64 1.93 26.46
C ALA A 329 9.10 1.80 26.39
N SER A 330 8.37 2.83 26.83
CA SER A 330 6.90 2.87 26.73
C SER A 330 6.43 2.78 25.28
N ALA A 331 7.02 3.56 24.37
CA ALA A 331 6.65 3.55 22.95
C ALA A 331 6.85 2.17 22.28
N PHE A 332 7.86 1.40 22.71
CA PHE A 332 8.28 0.17 22.04
C PHE A 332 7.84 -1.10 22.79
N HIS A 333 7.21 -0.97 23.96
CA HIS A 333 6.96 -2.11 24.87
C HIS A 333 6.06 -3.20 24.27
N ARG A 334 5.18 -2.86 23.30
CA ARG A 334 4.27 -3.79 22.60
C ARG A 334 4.73 -4.18 21.21
N LEU A 335 5.82 -3.62 20.71
CA LEU A 335 6.30 -3.95 19.38
C LEU A 335 6.67 -5.43 19.31
N ARG A 336 6.03 -6.14 18.38
CA ARG A 336 6.27 -7.56 18.07
C ARG A 336 6.98 -7.72 16.74
N ILE A 337 6.70 -6.85 15.78
CA ILE A 337 7.22 -6.94 14.42
C ILE A 337 7.82 -5.60 14.00
N VAL A 338 9.06 -5.64 13.53
CA VAL A 338 9.71 -4.47 12.92
C VAL A 338 10.19 -4.86 11.52
N SER A 339 9.83 -4.04 10.53
CA SER A 339 10.26 -4.18 9.15
C SER A 339 11.07 -2.96 8.73
N LEU A 340 12.34 -3.16 8.42
CA LEU A 340 13.24 -2.14 7.90
C LEU A 340 13.42 -2.39 6.40
N VAL A 341 12.86 -1.53 5.55
CA VAL A 341 12.69 -1.81 4.13
C VAL A 341 13.43 -0.82 3.25
N SER A 342 13.95 -1.32 2.12
CA SER A 342 14.74 -0.52 1.17
C SER A 342 15.96 0.14 1.84
N ILE A 343 16.62 -0.54 2.78
CA ILE A 343 17.89 -0.07 3.34
C ILE A 343 18.94 -0.09 2.21
N PRO A 344 19.68 0.99 1.99
CA PRO A 344 20.72 1.04 0.95
C PRO A 344 21.87 0.07 1.23
N GLU A 345 22.44 -0.50 0.18
CA GLU A 345 23.59 -1.40 0.32
C GLU A 345 24.83 -0.63 0.83
N GLY A 346 25.66 -1.30 1.63
CA GLY A 346 26.81 -0.68 2.28
C GLY A 346 26.46 0.27 3.45
N SER A 347 25.18 0.43 3.80
CA SER A 347 24.77 1.14 5.01
C SER A 347 25.29 0.44 6.27
N ASP A 348 25.71 1.23 7.25
CA ASP A 348 25.97 0.71 8.59
C ASP A 348 24.64 0.23 9.20
N LEU A 349 24.57 -1.04 9.62
CA LEU A 349 23.38 -1.65 10.21
C LEU A 349 23.42 -1.66 11.75
N THR A 350 24.47 -1.15 12.38
CA THR A 350 24.65 -1.22 13.84
C THR A 350 23.59 -0.46 14.60
N TRP A 351 23.01 0.59 14.01
CA TRP A 351 21.90 1.34 14.59
C TRP A 351 20.67 0.47 14.87
N THR A 352 20.40 -0.58 14.10
CA THR A 352 19.19 -1.41 14.32
C THR A 352 19.20 -2.10 15.69
N ILE A 353 20.37 -2.21 16.34
CA ILE A 353 20.49 -2.74 17.70
C ILE A 353 19.73 -1.87 18.72
N PHE A 354 19.62 -0.55 18.53
CA PHE A 354 18.84 0.30 19.44
C PHE A 354 17.36 -0.15 19.50
N ILE A 355 16.82 -0.64 18.38
CA ILE A 355 15.44 -1.14 18.31
C ILE A 355 15.29 -2.39 19.18
N LEU A 356 16.26 -3.31 19.12
CA LEU A 356 16.27 -4.51 19.97
C LEU A 356 16.34 -4.11 21.45
N GLU A 357 17.16 -3.12 21.79
CA GLU A 357 17.28 -2.62 23.16
C GLU A 357 15.98 -1.97 23.67
N ALA A 358 15.27 -1.28 22.78
CA ALA A 358 14.03 -0.57 23.09
C ALA A 358 12.78 -1.44 23.12
N ALA A 359 12.71 -2.51 22.31
CA ALA A 359 11.53 -3.35 22.14
C ALA A 359 11.71 -4.73 22.81
N PRO A 360 11.44 -4.86 24.13
CA PRO A 360 11.66 -6.12 24.86
C PRO A 360 10.76 -7.27 24.41
N SER A 361 9.61 -6.96 23.79
CA SER A 361 8.60 -7.92 23.31
C SER A 361 8.74 -8.25 21.83
N LEU A 362 9.79 -7.75 21.15
CA LEU A 362 9.97 -7.97 19.72
C LEU A 362 10.15 -9.45 19.41
N GLU A 363 9.34 -9.99 18.51
CA GLU A 363 9.31 -11.40 18.12
C GLU A 363 9.99 -11.61 16.75
N GLU A 364 9.80 -10.69 15.81
CA GLU A 364 10.29 -10.80 14.44
C GLU A 364 10.92 -9.49 13.93
N LEU A 365 12.12 -9.60 13.35
CA LEU A 365 12.82 -8.50 12.69
C LEU A 365 13.04 -8.82 11.21
N TYR A 366 12.45 -8.00 10.35
CA TYR A 366 12.60 -8.07 8.90
C TYR A 366 13.51 -6.95 8.39
N MET A 367 14.45 -7.28 7.49
CA MET A 367 15.34 -6.33 6.86
C MET A 367 15.42 -6.59 5.36
N LEU A 368 15.08 -5.60 4.54
CA LEU A 368 15.30 -5.62 3.09
C LEU A 368 16.39 -4.61 2.76
N VAL A 369 17.59 -5.11 2.46
CA VAL A 369 18.77 -4.29 2.16
C VAL A 369 19.04 -4.36 0.65
N ILE A 370 18.67 -3.33 -0.10
CA ILE A 370 18.72 -3.36 -1.55
C ILE A 370 18.95 -1.98 -2.16
N ASP A 371 19.97 -1.88 -3.01
CA ASP A 371 20.10 -0.79 -3.97
C ASP A 371 19.35 -1.18 -5.22
N HIS A 372 18.08 -0.80 -5.29
CA HIS A 372 17.21 -1.18 -6.41
C HIS A 372 16.80 0.05 -7.22
N PRO A 373 17.11 0.20 -8.52
CA PRO A 373 16.80 1.41 -9.30
C PRO A 373 15.32 1.78 -9.33
N CYS A 374 14.47 0.77 -9.19
CA CYS A 374 13.05 0.97 -9.20
C CYS A 374 12.53 1.56 -7.85
N GLU A 375 13.28 1.39 -6.74
CA GLU A 375 12.96 1.93 -5.40
C GLU A 375 13.84 3.12 -4.98
N MET A 376 15.13 3.04 -5.28
CA MET A 376 16.17 3.99 -4.90
C MET A 376 16.39 5.04 -5.98
N ILE A 377 16.68 6.27 -5.55
CA ILE A 377 16.99 7.35 -6.48
C ILE A 377 18.49 7.28 -6.81
N MET A 378 18.81 6.56 -7.88
CA MET A 378 20.19 6.29 -8.31
C MET A 378 20.74 7.31 -9.31
N ASP A 379 19.87 7.94 -10.11
CA ASP A 379 20.29 8.89 -11.16
C ASP A 379 20.96 10.14 -10.56
N LYS A 380 22.23 10.38 -10.92
CA LYS A 380 23.05 11.44 -10.31
C LYS A 380 22.43 12.83 -10.45
N LYS A 381 21.86 13.13 -11.63
CA LYS A 381 21.22 14.43 -11.89
C LYS A 381 20.01 14.60 -10.96
N ARG A 382 19.14 13.60 -10.88
CA ARG A 382 17.95 13.63 -10.03
C ARG A 382 18.29 13.65 -8.54
N ARG A 383 19.37 12.99 -8.12
CA ARG A 383 19.87 13.06 -6.74
C ARG A 383 20.26 14.50 -6.37
N MET A 384 20.92 15.20 -7.29
CA MET A 384 21.27 16.61 -7.15
C MET A 384 20.03 17.52 -7.14
N GLU A 385 19.11 17.33 -8.10
CA GLU A 385 17.85 18.09 -8.19
C GLU A 385 17.00 17.99 -6.92
N LEU A 386 16.94 16.80 -6.32
CA LEU A 386 16.20 16.57 -5.08
C LEU A 386 16.99 16.93 -3.83
N SER A 387 18.27 17.28 -3.95
CA SER A 387 19.18 17.50 -2.81
C SER A 387 19.17 16.31 -1.84
N LEU A 388 19.35 15.09 -2.35
CA LEU A 388 19.47 13.91 -1.49
C LEU A 388 20.70 14.03 -0.58
N SER A 389 20.57 13.52 0.64
CA SER A 389 21.70 13.52 1.56
C SER A 389 22.76 12.50 1.15
N GLU A 390 24.02 12.90 1.26
CA GLU A 390 25.18 12.01 1.09
C GLU A 390 25.66 11.42 2.42
N MET A 391 25.03 11.78 3.56
CA MET A 391 25.38 11.22 4.86
C MET A 391 25.06 9.72 4.88
N LYS A 392 26.11 8.91 5.02
CA LYS A 392 26.01 7.46 5.02
C LYS A 392 25.86 6.93 6.43
N GLY A 393 24.68 6.44 6.76
CA GLY A 393 24.46 5.66 7.97
C GLY A 393 24.53 6.47 9.27
N VAL A 394 24.17 5.80 10.36
CA VAL A 394 24.38 6.26 11.72
C VAL A 394 25.07 5.11 12.44
N LYS A 395 26.26 5.37 12.98
CA LYS A 395 26.93 4.38 13.82
C LYS A 395 26.25 4.34 15.18
N TRP A 396 26.02 3.14 15.68
CA TRP A 396 25.51 2.94 17.03
C TRP A 396 26.36 1.92 17.76
N GLU A 397 26.98 2.39 18.82
CA GLU A 397 27.64 1.55 19.79
C GLU A 397 26.69 1.40 20.96
N SER A 398 26.22 0.16 21.18
CA SER A 398 25.34 -0.13 22.30
C SER A 398 26.06 0.28 23.59
N PRO A 399 25.43 1.12 24.43
CA PRO A 399 25.98 1.45 25.74
C PRO A 399 25.94 0.25 26.71
N ARG A 400 25.33 -0.89 26.31
CA ARG A 400 25.17 -2.11 27.10
C ARG A 400 25.94 -3.25 26.45
N SER A 401 27.23 -3.35 26.77
CA SER A 401 28.16 -4.37 26.24
C SER A 401 27.68 -5.82 26.37
N ASN A 402 26.76 -6.11 27.31
CA ASN A 402 26.17 -7.43 27.56
C ASN A 402 24.65 -7.48 27.38
N PHE A 403 24.06 -6.63 26.54
CA PHE A 403 22.63 -6.64 26.27
C PHE A 403 22.14 -8.02 25.77
N LYS A 404 21.02 -8.50 26.33
CA LYS A 404 20.37 -9.76 25.96
C LYS A 404 18.88 -9.57 25.69
N HIS A 405 18.45 -9.85 24.46
CA HIS A 405 17.06 -9.89 24.03
C HIS A 405 16.49 -11.31 24.18
N ARG A 406 15.30 -11.44 24.78
CA ARG A 406 14.72 -12.74 25.18
C ARG A 406 13.50 -13.18 24.36
N HIS A 407 12.91 -12.31 23.53
CA HIS A 407 11.69 -12.64 22.78
C HIS A 407 11.90 -12.70 21.27
N LEU A 408 12.99 -12.16 20.74
CA LEU A 408 13.26 -12.21 19.31
C LEU A 408 13.44 -13.67 18.89
N ALA A 409 12.49 -14.17 18.11
CA ALA A 409 12.42 -15.55 17.66
C ALA A 409 12.89 -15.72 16.21
N LYS A 410 12.65 -14.71 15.36
CA LYS A 410 13.04 -14.75 13.94
C LYS A 410 13.79 -13.49 13.51
N LEU A 411 14.87 -13.70 12.77
CA LEU A 411 15.56 -12.67 11.98
C LEU A 411 15.44 -13.03 10.50
N ILE A 412 14.88 -12.12 9.71
CA ILE A 412 14.71 -12.31 8.27
C ILE A 412 15.44 -11.18 7.54
N ILE A 413 16.43 -11.53 6.72
CA ILE A 413 17.16 -10.58 5.89
C ILE A 413 17.01 -10.97 4.42
N PHE A 414 16.45 -10.06 3.64
CA PHE A 414 16.37 -10.16 2.19
C PHE A 414 17.54 -9.45 1.54
N CYS A 415 18.01 -10.00 0.42
CA CYS A 415 19.18 -9.49 -0.29
C CYS A 415 20.45 -9.53 0.57
N PHE A 416 20.63 -10.63 1.29
CA PHE A 416 21.79 -10.83 2.16
C PHE A 416 23.09 -10.93 1.35
N VAL A 417 24.11 -10.16 1.76
CA VAL A 417 25.47 -10.24 1.21
C VAL A 417 26.51 -10.37 2.32
N ASN A 418 27.73 -10.81 1.96
CA ASN A 418 28.79 -11.15 2.91
C ASN A 418 29.16 -10.04 3.92
N CYS A 419 29.04 -8.76 3.55
CA CYS A 419 29.33 -7.66 4.46
C CYS A 419 28.37 -7.58 5.66
N MET A 420 27.20 -8.24 5.59
CA MET A 420 26.21 -8.27 6.67
C MET A 420 26.46 -9.39 7.69
N VAL A 421 27.42 -10.30 7.46
CA VAL A 421 27.73 -11.40 8.39
C VAL A 421 28.02 -10.87 9.80
N SER A 422 28.80 -9.79 9.91
CA SER A 422 29.16 -9.19 11.21
C SER A 422 27.92 -8.68 11.96
N HIS A 423 26.96 -8.11 11.22
CA HIS A 423 25.70 -7.64 11.77
C HIS A 423 24.81 -8.80 12.23
N VAL A 424 24.62 -9.83 11.40
CA VAL A 424 23.85 -11.03 11.76
C VAL A 424 24.42 -11.67 13.02
N ARG A 425 25.74 -11.82 13.11
CA ARG A 425 26.41 -12.35 14.32
C ARG A 425 26.18 -11.48 15.54
N ARG A 426 26.12 -10.15 15.38
CA ARG A 426 25.81 -9.22 16.48
C ARG A 426 24.39 -9.43 16.99
N VAL A 427 23.41 -9.57 16.09
CA VAL A 427 22.02 -9.86 16.47
C VAL A 427 21.90 -11.22 17.16
N MET A 428 22.53 -12.27 16.63
CA MET A 428 22.53 -13.61 17.24
C MET A 428 23.17 -13.62 18.64
N LYS A 429 24.19 -12.80 18.90
CA LYS A 429 24.80 -12.67 20.24
C LYS A 429 23.91 -11.92 21.23
N ALA A 430 23.12 -10.96 20.73
CA ALA A 430 22.18 -10.19 21.52
C ALA A 430 20.90 -11.00 21.82
N ALA A 431 20.35 -11.72 20.86
CA ALA A 431 19.10 -12.47 21.01
C ALA A 431 19.34 -13.92 21.46
N VAL A 432 19.13 -14.20 22.75
CA VAL A 432 19.46 -15.52 23.34
C VAL A 432 18.47 -16.63 22.99
N ASN A 433 17.25 -16.26 22.64
CA ASN A 433 16.16 -17.19 22.31
C ASN A 433 15.82 -17.17 20.81
N LEU A 434 16.75 -16.67 19.98
CA LEU A 434 16.60 -16.66 18.52
C LEU A 434 16.49 -18.09 18.02
N LYS A 435 15.40 -18.41 17.30
CA LYS A 435 15.11 -19.76 16.81
C LYS A 435 15.54 -19.93 15.36
N ASP A 436 15.21 -18.96 14.53
CA ASP A 436 15.40 -19.02 13.09
C ASP A 436 16.03 -17.74 12.53
N VAL A 437 16.99 -17.93 11.62
CA VAL A 437 17.62 -16.86 10.84
C VAL A 437 17.45 -17.20 9.37
N TYR A 438 16.63 -16.43 8.67
CA TYR A 438 16.40 -16.56 7.24
C TYR A 438 17.20 -15.49 6.49
N LEU A 439 18.13 -15.93 5.66
CA LEU A 439 18.95 -15.07 4.81
C LEU A 439 18.65 -15.42 3.37
N TYR A 440 17.87 -14.57 2.72
CA TYR A 440 17.48 -14.74 1.33
C TYR A 440 18.52 -14.10 0.40
N ASP A 441 18.80 -14.79 -0.71
CA ASP A 441 19.57 -14.26 -1.83
C ASP A 441 18.94 -12.96 -2.37
N ARG A 442 19.66 -12.25 -3.23
CA ARG A 442 19.16 -11.00 -3.82
C ARG A 442 17.92 -11.26 -4.66
N LEU A 443 16.85 -10.55 -4.33
CA LEU A 443 15.56 -10.64 -5.00
C LEU A 443 15.64 -10.05 -6.41
N ALA A 444 15.15 -10.79 -7.41
CA ALA A 444 15.13 -10.33 -8.79
C ALA A 444 13.87 -9.48 -9.06
N CYS A 445 14.05 -8.25 -9.52
CA CYS A 445 12.93 -7.46 -10.05
C CYS A 445 12.79 -7.65 -11.56
N SER A 446 11.57 -7.97 -11.99
CA SER A 446 11.20 -8.14 -13.39
C SER A 446 11.55 -6.94 -14.28
N LYS A 447 11.40 -5.71 -13.76
CA LYS A 447 11.66 -4.43 -14.47
C LYS A 447 13.15 -4.07 -14.52
N CYS A 448 13.91 -4.49 -13.52
CA CYS A 448 15.29 -4.09 -13.32
C CYS A 448 16.31 -5.21 -13.72
N LYS A 449 15.84 -6.44 -14.06
CA LYS A 449 16.68 -7.63 -14.38
C LYS A 449 17.70 -7.48 -15.53
N HIS A 450 17.49 -6.54 -16.43
CA HIS A 450 18.36 -6.35 -17.61
C HIS A 450 19.49 -5.33 -17.37
N MET A 451 19.51 -4.61 -16.24
CA MET A 451 20.49 -3.56 -16.00
C MET A 451 21.83 -4.14 -15.51
N ALA A 452 22.91 -3.93 -16.28
CA ALA A 452 24.23 -4.49 -16.01
C ALA A 452 24.88 -4.02 -14.69
N ILE A 453 24.54 -2.82 -14.22
CA ILE A 453 24.97 -2.25 -12.92
C ILE A 453 24.45 -3.10 -11.75
N PHE A 454 23.42 -3.92 -11.99
CA PHE A 454 22.76 -4.78 -11.01
C PHE A 454 22.95 -6.26 -11.33
N LYS A 455 24.20 -6.67 -11.64
CA LYS A 455 24.60 -8.08 -11.60
C LYS A 455 25.05 -8.41 -10.18
N PRO A 456 24.20 -9.05 -9.35
CA PRO A 456 24.45 -9.13 -7.93
C PRO A 456 25.43 -10.24 -7.57
N ASP A 457 26.18 -10.01 -6.50
CA ASP A 457 26.80 -11.10 -5.76
C ASP A 457 25.69 -11.99 -5.19
N ARG A 458 25.63 -13.23 -5.67
CA ARG A 458 24.65 -14.21 -5.22
C ARG A 458 25.20 -15.03 -4.08
N LEU A 459 24.30 -15.58 -3.28
CA LEU A 459 24.64 -16.67 -2.39
C LEU A 459 25.39 -17.77 -3.15
N PRO A 460 26.48 -18.33 -2.58
CA PRO A 460 27.20 -19.42 -3.23
C PRO A 460 26.27 -20.61 -3.49
N ARG A 461 26.25 -21.12 -4.73
CA ARG A 461 25.41 -22.30 -5.06
C ARG A 461 25.99 -23.63 -4.55
N ALA A 462 27.30 -23.67 -4.30
CA ALA A 462 27.96 -24.89 -3.84
C ALA A 462 27.66 -25.14 -2.36
N LYS A 463 27.08 -26.30 -2.05
CA LYS A 463 26.75 -26.73 -0.68
C LYS A 463 27.90 -26.53 0.32
N LYS A 464 29.13 -26.91 -0.05
CA LYS A 464 30.34 -26.70 0.76
C LYS A 464 30.57 -25.24 1.17
N LYS A 465 30.29 -24.28 0.27
CA LYS A 465 30.44 -22.85 0.54
C LYS A 465 29.33 -22.33 1.45
N LEU A 466 28.10 -22.81 1.27
CA LEU A 466 26.97 -22.50 2.16
C LEU A 466 27.23 -23.03 3.57
N ASP A 467 27.69 -24.27 3.71
CA ASP A 467 28.03 -24.87 5.00
C ASP A 467 29.17 -24.11 5.70
N ALA A 468 30.20 -23.69 4.95
CA ALA A 468 31.26 -22.84 5.46
C ALA A 468 30.72 -21.49 5.99
N MET A 469 29.76 -20.88 5.28
CA MET A 469 29.12 -19.64 5.72
C MET A 469 28.24 -19.83 6.97
N LYS A 470 27.49 -20.94 7.06
CA LYS A 470 26.76 -21.29 8.29
C LYS A 470 27.70 -21.48 9.47
N LYS A 471 28.85 -22.14 9.26
CA LYS A 471 29.89 -22.29 10.28
C LYS A 471 30.48 -20.93 10.70
N LEU A 472 30.72 -20.03 9.74
CA LEU A 472 31.19 -18.67 10.00
C LEU A 472 30.17 -17.87 10.83
N LEU A 473 28.87 -17.99 10.55
CA LEU A 473 27.81 -17.31 11.28
C LEU A 473 27.68 -17.83 12.72
N THR A 474 27.80 -19.15 12.92
CA THR A 474 27.61 -19.80 14.24
C THR A 474 28.86 -19.82 15.13
N GLN A 475 30.03 -19.48 14.60
CA GLN A 475 31.29 -19.53 15.35
C GLN A 475 31.22 -18.68 16.63
N GLY A 476 31.46 -19.30 17.80
CA GLY A 476 31.46 -18.61 19.09
C GLY A 476 30.08 -18.14 19.55
N ILE A 477 29.00 -18.82 19.14
CA ILE A 477 27.62 -18.60 19.59
C ILE A 477 27.17 -19.86 20.34
N GLU A 478 26.82 -19.70 21.62
CA GLU A 478 26.54 -20.83 22.53
C GLU A 478 25.25 -21.59 22.18
N SER A 479 24.18 -20.86 21.82
CA SER A 479 22.90 -21.42 21.37
C SER A 479 22.62 -20.90 19.96
N ALA A 480 23.13 -21.62 18.95
CA ALA A 480 23.00 -21.18 17.57
C ALA A 480 21.58 -21.44 17.04
N PRO A 481 20.89 -20.42 16.46
CA PRO A 481 19.62 -20.62 15.77
C PRO A 481 19.77 -21.48 14.52
N ARG A 482 18.64 -21.97 13.99
CA ARG A 482 18.60 -22.60 12.67
C ARG A 482 18.86 -21.53 11.60
N ILE A 483 19.88 -21.74 10.78
CA ILE A 483 20.26 -20.83 9.70
C ILE A 483 19.77 -21.37 8.35
N HIS A 484 18.88 -20.60 7.73
CA HIS A 484 18.34 -20.82 6.40
C HIS A 484 19.02 -19.87 5.42
N LEU A 485 19.75 -20.42 4.45
CA LEU A 485 20.35 -19.69 3.35
C LEU A 485 19.57 -20.09 2.10
N LEU A 486 18.70 -19.21 1.62
CA LEU A 486 17.64 -19.55 0.67
C LEU A 486 17.68 -18.66 -0.56
N THR A 487 17.26 -19.19 -1.70
CA THR A 487 17.02 -18.42 -2.92
C THR A 487 15.64 -17.77 -2.90
N ASP A 488 15.37 -16.85 -3.84
CA ASP A 488 14.07 -16.21 -4.01
C ASP A 488 12.95 -17.22 -4.35
N CYS A 489 13.29 -18.30 -5.04
CA CYS A 489 12.38 -19.39 -5.40
C CYS A 489 11.95 -20.28 -4.21
N GLU A 490 12.68 -20.22 -3.11
CA GLU A 490 12.45 -21.00 -1.88
C GLU A 490 11.80 -20.15 -0.77
N MET A 491 11.32 -18.95 -1.12
CA MET A 491 10.76 -18.01 -0.16
C MET A 491 9.40 -18.48 0.36
N GLU A 492 9.26 -18.50 1.69
CA GLU A 492 8.01 -18.82 2.37
C GLU A 492 6.94 -17.77 2.06
N ALA A 493 5.67 -18.17 1.98
CA ALA A 493 4.59 -17.29 1.52
C ALA A 493 4.35 -16.09 2.45
N ASP A 494 4.53 -16.27 3.76
CA ASP A 494 4.44 -15.21 4.76
C ASP A 494 5.60 -14.20 4.64
N HIS A 495 6.82 -14.68 4.42
CA HIS A 495 7.98 -13.84 4.14
C HIS A 495 7.83 -13.09 2.81
N ALA A 496 7.31 -13.75 1.78
CA ALA A 496 7.02 -13.14 0.48
C ALA A 496 6.05 -11.96 0.63
N ALA A 497 4.95 -12.15 1.37
CA ALA A 497 3.94 -11.12 1.60
C ALA A 497 4.52 -9.83 2.21
N ARG A 498 5.55 -9.95 3.06
CA ARG A 498 6.24 -8.81 3.69
C ARG A 498 7.08 -7.97 2.73
N VAL A 499 7.46 -8.53 1.57
CA VAL A 499 8.40 -7.89 0.63
C VAL A 499 7.77 -7.59 -0.73
N THR A 500 6.67 -8.28 -1.11
CA THR A 500 5.98 -8.06 -2.38
C THR A 500 5.56 -6.62 -2.63
N GLY A 501 5.24 -5.84 -1.60
CA GLY A 501 4.92 -4.40 -1.75
C GLY A 501 6.12 -3.50 -2.10
N TYR A 502 7.34 -4.01 -1.98
CA TYR A 502 8.61 -3.28 -2.17
C TYR A 502 9.44 -3.82 -3.33
N LEU A 503 9.07 -4.99 -3.87
CA LEU A 503 9.55 -5.45 -5.17
C LEU A 503 8.54 -4.97 -6.19
N CYS A 504 8.95 -4.09 -7.10
CA CYS A 504 8.09 -3.60 -8.17
C CYS A 504 7.31 -4.73 -8.86
N SER A 505 5.99 -4.81 -8.60
CA SER A 505 5.01 -5.49 -9.44
C SER A 505 4.82 -4.73 -10.74
#